data_AF-A0A921ILW6-F1
#
_entry.id   AF-A0A921ILW6-F1
#
_cell.length_a   1.000
_cell.length_b   1.000
_cell.length_c   1.000
_cell.angle_alpha   90.00
_cell.angle_beta   90.00
_cell.angle_gamma   90.00
#
_symmetry.space_group_name_H-M   'P 1'
#
loop_
_entity.id
_entity.type
_entity.pdbx_description
1 polymer ?
#
loop_
_entity_poly.entity_id
_entity_poly.type
_entity_poly.pdbx_seq_one_letter_code
_entity_poly.pdbx_strand_id
1 'polypeptide(L)'
;MKSTNIPEVRLGIVAVSRDCFPIALSTQRRQNIVAACKTKGFEPYECSVTVENETDMLKAVEEVKAAGCNALVVFLGNFGPETPETLIAKY
;
A
#
# COMPACT_ATOMS: atom_id res chain seq x y z
N MET A 1 5.15 5.37 28.82
CA MET A 1 4.77 6.73 28.38
C MET A 1 5.02 6.83 26.89
N LYS A 2 4.00 7.17 26.09
CA LYS A 2 4.17 7.45 24.65
C LYS A 2 4.83 8.85 24.54
N SER A 3 5.92 8.97 23.79
CA SER A 3 6.60 10.26 23.58
C SER A 3 5.71 11.17 22.74
N THR A 4 5.41 12.38 23.20
CA THR A 4 4.58 13.36 22.48
C THR A 4 5.29 14.02 21.31
N ASN A 5 6.62 13.87 21.23
CA ASN A 5 7.45 14.49 20.19
C ASN A 5 7.69 13.56 18.99
N ILE A 6 7.21 12.30 19.06
CA ILE A 6 7.34 11.34 17.96
C ILE A 6 5.94 11.12 17.38
N PRO A 7 5.72 11.41 16.09
CA PRO A 7 4.43 11.16 15.47
C PRO A 7 4.09 9.67 15.50
N GLU A 8 2.83 9.36 15.76
CA GLU A 8 2.33 7.99 15.65
C GLU A 8 2.23 7.59 14.18
N VAL A 9 2.98 6.56 13.80
CA VAL A 9 2.98 6.05 12.43
C VAL A 9 1.73 5.20 12.20
N ARG A 10 0.88 5.66 11.27
CA ARG A 10 -0.25 4.92 10.73
C ARG A 10 0.16 4.42 9.36
N LEU A 11 0.72 3.21 9.32
CA LEU A 11 1.28 2.61 8.12
C LEU A 11 0.17 2.02 7.24
N GLY A 12 0.13 2.42 5.97
CA GLY A 12 -0.62 1.74 4.93
C GLY A 12 0.27 0.84 4.08
N ILE A 13 -0.31 -0.19 3.45
CA ILE A 13 0.34 -1.00 2.42
C ILE A 13 -0.53 -1.03 1.16
N VAL A 14 0.10 -0.74 0.02
CA VAL A 14 -0.50 -0.84 -1.32
C VAL A 14 0.31 -1.82 -2.16
N ALA A 15 -0.36 -2.59 -3.01
CA ALA A 15 0.32 -3.45 -3.99
C ALA A 15 0.26 -2.81 -5.37
N VAL A 16 1.32 -3.03 -6.14
CA VAL A 16 1.38 -2.64 -7.56
C VAL A 16 1.51 -3.88 -8.44
N SER A 17 1.02 -3.78 -9.66
CA SER A 17 1.12 -4.80 -10.71
C SER A 17 1.32 -4.11 -12.06
N ARG A 18 1.80 -4.88 -13.04
CA ARG A 18 1.91 -4.43 -14.44
C ARG A 18 1.10 -5.39 -15.29
N ASP A 19 0.56 -4.90 -16.41
CA ASP A 19 -0.27 -5.64 -17.36
C ASP A 19 0.29 -6.98 -17.85
N CYS A 20 1.61 -7.18 -17.79
CA CYS A 20 2.28 -8.44 -18.07
C CYS A 20 2.21 -9.48 -16.93
N PHE A 21 1.56 -9.18 -15.80
CA PHE A 21 1.36 -10.07 -14.67
C PHE A 21 -0.10 -10.09 -14.21
N PRO A 22 -0.61 -11.23 -13.70
CA PRO A 22 -1.95 -11.27 -13.14
C PRO A 22 -2.07 -10.37 -11.89
N ILE A 23 -2.90 -9.33 -11.94
CA ILE A 23 -3.17 -8.43 -10.80
C ILE A 23 -3.52 -9.18 -9.51
N ALA A 24 -4.28 -10.28 -9.63
CA ALA A 24 -4.69 -11.12 -8.51
C ALA A 24 -3.51 -11.69 -7.72
N LEU A 25 -2.36 -11.92 -8.36
CA LEU A 25 -1.15 -12.40 -7.68
C LEU A 25 -0.59 -11.34 -6.73
N SER A 26 -0.55 -10.07 -7.17
CA SER A 26 -0.13 -8.95 -6.31
C SER A 26 -1.12 -8.71 -5.17
N THR A 27 -2.42 -8.81 -5.45
CA THR A 27 -3.48 -8.73 -4.42
C THR A 27 -3.29 -9.79 -3.33
N GLN A 28 -3.12 -11.06 -3.73
CA GLN A 28 -2.97 -12.18 -2.80
C GLN A 28 -1.69 -12.07 -1.98
N ARG A 29 -0.57 -11.66 -2.61
CA ARG A 29 0.71 -11.50 -1.91
C ARG A 29 0.66 -10.39 -0.85
N ARG A 30 -0.01 -9.27 -1.14
CA ARG A 30 -0.25 -8.19 -0.14
C ARG A 30 -1.07 -8.69 1.04
N GLN A 31 -2.16 -9.42 0.80
CA GLN A 31 -2.97 -10.03 1.85
C GLN A 31 -2.13 -10.98 2.73
N ASN A 32 -1.27 -11.79 2.11
CA ASN A 32 -0.38 -12.70 2.83
C ASN A 32 0.63 -11.94 3.71
N ILE A 33 1.14 -10.79 3.25
CA ILE A 33 2.02 -9.91 4.04
C ILE A 33 1.26 -9.35 5.24
N VAL A 34 0.07 -8.80 5.04
CA VAL A 34 -0.76 -8.25 6.13
C VAL A 34 -1.08 -9.33 7.17
N ALA A 35 -1.48 -10.53 6.72
CA ALA A 35 -1.72 -11.67 7.59
C ALA A 35 -0.46 -12.05 8.40
N ALA A 36 0.71 -12.10 7.77
CA ALA A 36 1.98 -12.38 8.45
C ALA A 36 2.44 -11.25 9.39
N CYS A 37 2.11 -10.00 9.10
CA CYS A 37 2.33 -8.88 10.01
C CYS A 37 1.44 -9.03 11.26
N LYS A 38 0.16 -9.41 11.06
CA LYS A 38 -0.81 -9.58 12.15
C LYS A 38 -0.37 -10.64 13.15
N THR A 39 0.22 -11.75 12.69
CA THR A 39 0.78 -12.78 13.60
C THR A 39 1.97 -12.27 14.42
N LYS A 40 2.63 -11.20 13.99
CA LYS A 40 3.71 -10.51 14.72
C LYS A 40 3.22 -9.34 15.59
N GLY A 41 1.90 -9.15 15.72
CA GLY A 41 1.31 -8.06 16.50
C GLY A 41 1.37 -6.69 15.82
N PHE A 42 1.52 -6.66 14.50
CA PHE A 42 1.56 -5.44 13.70
C PHE A 42 0.49 -5.49 12.59
N GLU A 43 -0.38 -4.50 12.47
CA GLU A 43 -1.48 -4.52 11.51
C GLU A 43 -1.45 -3.22 10.68
N PRO A 44 -0.73 -3.20 9.54
CA PRO A 44 -0.78 -2.06 8.63
C PRO A 44 -2.17 -1.98 7.99
N TYR A 45 -2.61 -0.77 7.64
CA TYR A 45 -3.84 -0.58 6.88
C TYR A 45 -3.67 -1.17 5.48
N GLU A 46 -4.53 -2.12 5.15
CA GLU A 46 -4.50 -2.84 3.89
C GLU A 46 -5.32 -2.07 2.83
N CYS A 47 -4.66 -1.42 1.85
CA CYS A 47 -5.35 -0.68 0.79
C CYS A 47 -6.04 -1.62 -0.21
N SER A 48 -7.36 -1.57 -0.33
CA SER A 48 -8.18 -2.46 -1.14
C SER A 48 -7.83 -2.48 -2.63
N VAL A 49 -7.25 -1.38 -3.13
CA VAL A 49 -6.83 -1.22 -4.53
C VAL A 49 -5.43 -1.82 -4.76
N THR A 50 -5.32 -2.61 -5.82
CA THR A 50 -4.02 -2.98 -6.41
C THR A 50 -3.80 -2.09 -7.64
N VAL A 51 -2.65 -1.45 -7.72
CA VAL A 51 -2.39 -0.38 -8.70
C VAL A 51 -1.76 -0.94 -9.96
N GLU A 52 -2.44 -0.76 -11.10
CA GLU A 52 -1.89 -1.08 -12.43
C GLU A 52 -1.76 0.14 -13.36
N ASN A 53 -2.44 1.24 -13.02
CA ASN A 53 -2.48 2.46 -13.83
C ASN A 53 -2.68 3.72 -12.97
N GLU A 54 -2.72 4.87 -13.61
CA GLU A 54 -2.85 6.19 -12.98
C GLU A 54 -4.22 6.41 -12.33
N THR A 55 -5.27 5.74 -12.79
CA THR A 55 -6.58 5.83 -12.13
C THR A 55 -6.57 5.05 -10.82
N ASP A 56 -5.96 3.87 -10.82
CA ASP A 56 -5.86 3.04 -9.62
C ASP A 56 -4.99 3.69 -8.55
N MET A 57 -3.88 4.33 -8.94
CA MET A 57 -3.04 5.02 -7.96
C MET A 57 -3.76 6.18 -7.28
N LEU A 58 -4.60 6.94 -7.98
CA LEU A 58 -5.38 8.02 -7.36
C LEU A 58 -6.35 7.47 -6.33
N LYS A 59 -7.05 6.38 -6.67
CA LYS A 59 -7.97 5.70 -5.74
C LYS A 59 -7.22 5.15 -4.53
N ALA A 60 -6.06 4.51 -4.73
CA ALA A 60 -5.26 3.97 -3.65
C ALA A 60 -4.77 5.07 -2.71
N VAL A 61 -4.28 6.19 -3.24
CA VAL A 61 -3.85 7.37 -2.48
C VAL A 61 -5.01 7.97 -1.70
N GLU A 62 -6.17 8.15 -2.33
CA GLU A 62 -7.38 8.66 -1.67
C GLU A 62 -7.81 7.76 -0.52
N GLU A 63 -7.84 6.44 -0.75
CA GLU A 63 -8.23 5.45 0.25
C GLU A 63 -7.31 5.46 1.48
N VAL A 64 -5.99 5.38 1.28
CA VAL A 64 -5.05 5.34 2.43
C VAL A 64 -5.03 6.66 3.19
N LYS A 65 -5.23 7.80 2.50
CA LYS A 65 -5.39 9.11 3.14
C LYS A 65 -6.69 9.20 3.92
N ALA A 66 -7.81 8.73 3.38
CA ALA A 66 -9.09 8.69 4.06
C ALA A 66 -9.05 7.77 5.31
N ALA A 67 -8.27 6.68 5.24
CA ALA A 67 -7.97 5.84 6.40
C ALA A 67 -7.07 6.53 7.44
N GLY A 68 -6.49 7.69 7.12
CA GLY A 68 -5.59 8.47 7.97
C GLY A 68 -4.19 7.89 8.06
N CYS A 69 -3.74 7.14 7.06
CA CYS A 69 -2.36 6.70 6.95
C CYS A 69 -1.43 7.91 6.75
N ASN A 70 -0.28 7.91 7.41
CA ASN A 70 0.74 8.96 7.28
C ASN A 70 2.10 8.41 6.82
N ALA A 71 2.18 7.10 6.59
CA ALA A 71 3.31 6.42 5.95
C ALA A 71 2.74 5.32 5.05
N LEU A 72 3.43 5.03 3.95
CA LEU A 72 2.95 4.07 2.95
C LEU A 72 4.08 3.13 2.53
N VAL A 73 3.78 1.84 2.49
CA VAL A 73 4.62 0.81 1.86
C VAL A 73 4.04 0.48 0.49
N VAL A 74 4.86 0.63 -0.55
CA VAL A 74 4.52 0.19 -1.91
C VAL A 74 5.15 -1.19 -2.12
N PHE A 75 4.31 -2.22 -2.19
CA PHE A 75 4.73 -3.59 -2.40
C PHE A 75 4.78 -3.92 -3.91
N LEU A 76 6.00 -4.00 -4.43
CA LEU A 76 6.31 -4.42 -5.79
C LEU A 76 6.12 -5.95 -5.90
N GLY A 77 4.89 -6.40 -6.14
CA GLY A 77 4.57 -7.83 -6.16
C GLY A 77 5.48 -8.65 -7.09
N ASN A 78 5.77 -8.12 -8.29
CA ASN A 78 6.80 -8.61 -9.23
C ASN A 78 7.49 -7.42 -9.92
N PHE A 79 6.70 -6.66 -10.66
CA PHE A 79 7.01 -5.38 -11.29
C PHE A 79 5.77 -4.50 -11.13
N GLY A 80 5.95 -3.24 -10.76
CA GLY A 80 4.87 -2.27 -10.80
C GLY A 80 5.04 -1.27 -11.94
N PRO A 81 4.05 -0.39 -12.15
CA PRO A 81 4.04 0.56 -13.25
C PRO A 81 4.72 1.87 -12.80
N GLU A 82 5.78 2.28 -13.50
CA GLU A 82 6.70 3.34 -13.02
C GLU A 82 6.01 4.71 -12.88
N THR A 83 5.16 5.06 -13.85
CA THR A 83 4.43 6.34 -13.83
C THR A 83 3.44 6.38 -12.65
N PRO A 84 2.54 5.41 -12.46
CA PRO A 84 1.68 5.37 -11.28
C PRO A 84 2.44 5.35 -9.96
N GLU A 85 3.54 4.60 -9.84
CA GLU A 85 4.37 4.59 -8.63
C GLU A 85 4.95 5.98 -8.30
N THR A 86 5.44 6.68 -9.32
CA THR A 86 5.94 8.06 -9.17
C THR A 86 4.81 8.99 -8.72
N LEU A 87 3.60 8.78 -9.21
CA LEU A 87 2.44 9.60 -8.85
C LEU A 87 1.94 9.29 -7.43
N ILE A 88 2.06 8.05 -6.93
CA ILE A 88 1.82 7.72 -5.50
C ILE A 88 2.74 8.56 -4.60
N ALA A 89 4.02 8.71 -4.96
CA ALA A 89 4.95 9.51 -4.17
C ALA A 89 4.66 11.02 -4.24
N LYS A 90 4.07 11.48 -5.35
CA LYS A 90 3.71 12.89 -5.57
C LYS A 90 2.45 13.31 -4.81
N TYR A 91 1.45 12.43 -4.76
CA TYR A 91 0.13 12.74 -4.21
C TYR A 91 -0.02 12.21 -2.80
#